data_AF-A0A178Y033-F1
#
_entry.id   AF-A0A178Y033-F1
#
_cell.length_a   1.000
_cell.length_b   1.000
_cell.length_c   1.000
_cell.angle_alpha   90.00
_cell.angle_beta   90.00
_cell.angle_gamma   90.00
#
_symmetry.space_group_name_H-M   'P 1'
#
loop_
_entity.id
_entity.type
_entity.pdbx_description
1 polymer ?
#
loop_
_entity_poly.entity_id
_entity_poly.type
_entity_poly.pdbx_seq_one_letter_code
_entity_poly.pdbx_strand_id
1 'polypeptide(L)'
;MHHLFFVGAVALIAIVPALSRDRDLMFVQHGKLVETGCHMFNVYRYEFELGDVRVKYVYVTKGKRHLLNIMPRKTGRTTAINLKANPHVANLVAFAPAEMRKYAQKLAERGDEIPPELAHLLRPSATSN
;
A
#
# COMPACT_ATOMS: atom_id res chain seq x y z
N MET A 1 22.97 36.92 -46.14
CA MET A 1 22.91 37.86 -45.01
C MET A 1 21.51 37.78 -44.44
N HIS A 2 21.33 37.03 -43.35
CA HIS A 2 21.19 37.55 -41.97
C HIS A 2 19.77 38.10 -41.72
N HIS A 3 18.95 37.68 -40.76
CA HIS A 3 18.98 36.65 -39.71
C HIS A 3 17.51 36.44 -39.31
N LEU A 4 16.98 35.22 -39.37
CA LEU A 4 15.70 34.89 -38.72
C LEU A 4 16.02 34.41 -37.31
N PHE A 5 15.71 35.23 -36.31
CA PHE A 5 15.81 34.86 -34.90
C PHE A 5 14.79 33.75 -34.59
N PHE A 6 15.24 32.50 -34.57
CA PHE A 6 14.51 31.42 -33.90
C PHE A 6 14.79 31.52 -32.40
N VAL A 7 13.95 32.29 -31.71
CA VAL A 7 13.86 32.28 -30.25
C VAL A 7 13.38 30.90 -29.83
N GLY A 8 14.18 30.23 -29.01
CA GLY A 8 13.97 28.84 -28.60
C GLY A 8 12.62 28.61 -27.93
N ALA A 9 11.83 27.73 -28.53
CA ALA A 9 10.69 27.10 -27.87
C ALA A 9 11.19 25.89 -27.06
N VAL A 10 11.74 26.15 -25.87
CA VAL A 10 11.88 25.14 -24.82
C VAL A 10 10.83 25.50 -23.77
N ALA A 11 9.59 25.09 -24.01
CA ALA A 11 8.53 25.25 -23.04
C ALA A 11 7.67 23.98 -23.01
N LEU A 12 7.47 23.49 -21.79
CA LEU A 12 6.45 22.52 -21.37
C LEU A 12 6.65 21.05 -21.77
N ILE A 13 7.61 20.38 -21.12
CA ILE A 13 7.42 18.97 -20.72
C ILE A 13 7.85 18.81 -19.27
N ALA A 14 7.18 19.51 -18.36
CA ALA A 14 7.34 19.31 -16.91
C ALA A 14 6.01 19.32 -16.15
N ILE A 15 4.88 19.24 -16.86
CA ILE A 15 3.54 19.26 -16.26
C ILE A 15 2.92 17.84 -16.35
N VAL A 16 3.60 16.81 -15.85
CA VAL A 16 3.05 15.43 -15.96
C VAL A 16 2.86 14.64 -14.66
N PRO A 17 3.46 14.91 -13.47
CA PRO A 17 3.04 14.14 -12.29
C PRO A 17 1.87 14.76 -11.50
N ALA A 18 1.46 16.01 -11.76
CA ALA A 18 0.47 16.70 -10.93
C ALA A 18 -0.97 16.12 -10.98
N LEU A 19 -1.27 15.26 -11.95
CA LEU A 19 -2.58 14.64 -12.15
C LEU A 19 -2.69 13.22 -11.58
N SER A 20 -1.58 12.57 -11.21
CA SER A 20 -1.65 11.26 -10.56
C SER A 20 -1.94 11.44 -9.07
N ARG A 21 -2.93 10.69 -8.58
CA ARG A 21 -3.22 10.56 -7.16
C ARG A 21 -2.10 9.75 -6.53
N ASP A 22 -1.06 10.44 -6.09
CA ASP A 22 0.08 9.79 -5.45
C ASP A 22 -0.27 9.51 -3.99
N ARG A 23 -0.22 8.23 -3.63
CA ARG A 23 -0.72 7.75 -2.35
C ARG A 23 0.48 7.50 -1.46
N ASP A 24 0.70 8.41 -0.52
CA ASP A 24 1.89 8.38 0.32
C ASP A 24 1.83 7.28 1.38
N LEU A 25 0.72 7.15 2.12
CA LEU A 25 0.65 6.18 3.23
C LEU A 25 -0.77 5.70 3.53
N MET A 26 -0.87 4.45 3.99
CA MET A 26 -2.03 3.91 4.71
C MET A 26 -1.55 3.33 6.05
N PHE A 27 -2.10 3.82 7.16
CA PHE A 27 -1.73 3.39 8.50
C PHE A 27 -2.92 3.42 9.45
N VAL A 28 -2.80 2.74 10.60
CA VAL A 28 -3.85 2.74 11.62
C VAL A 28 -3.51 3.76 12.69
N GLN A 29 -4.50 4.58 13.05
CA GLN A 29 -4.39 5.57 14.13
C GLN A 29 -5.72 5.64 14.89
N HIS A 30 -5.69 5.50 16.22
CA HIS A 30 -6.86 5.62 17.10
C HIS A 30 -8.09 4.78 16.67
N GLY A 31 -7.89 3.52 16.28
CA GLY A 31 -9.00 2.66 15.86
C GLY A 31 -9.58 2.99 14.47
N LYS A 32 -8.89 3.82 13.69
CA LYS A 32 -9.24 4.16 12.31
C LYS A 32 -8.11 3.81 11.36
N LEU A 33 -8.47 3.41 10.15
CA LEU A 33 -7.55 3.36 9.03
C LEU A 33 -7.48 4.76 8.41
N VAL A 34 -6.27 5.30 8.35
CA VAL A 34 -5.98 6.61 7.77
C VAL A 34 -5.27 6.39 6.43
N GLU A 35 -5.83 6.93 5.36
CA GLU A 35 -5.18 7.07 4.05
C GLU A 35 -4.74 8.52 3.86
N THR A 36 -3.45 8.73 3.61
CA THR A 36 -2.91 10.05 3.24
C THR A 36 -2.27 10.00 1.85
N GLY A 37 -2.32 11.11 1.14
CA GLY A 37 -1.66 11.27 -0.14
C GLY A 37 -1.79 12.67 -0.69
N CYS A 38 -1.34 12.86 -1.92
CA CYS A 38 -1.41 14.12 -2.64
C CYS A 38 -2.28 13.97 -3.88
N HIS A 39 -3.18 14.92 -4.11
CA HIS A 39 -3.95 15.02 -5.34
C HIS A 39 -4.04 16.48 -5.77
N MET A 40 -3.56 16.81 -6.98
CA MET A 40 -3.59 18.19 -7.50
C MET A 40 -3.00 19.19 -6.49
N PHE A 41 -1.82 18.89 -5.95
CA PHE A 41 -1.13 19.68 -4.92
C PHE A 41 -1.88 19.86 -3.59
N ASN A 42 -3.00 19.15 -3.38
CA ASN A 42 -3.71 19.12 -2.12
C ASN A 42 -3.41 17.81 -1.39
N VAL A 43 -2.93 17.94 -0.15
CA VAL A 43 -2.81 16.79 0.75
C VAL A 43 -4.21 16.36 1.16
N TYR A 44 -4.53 15.09 0.96
CA TYR A 44 -5.77 14.51 1.44
C TYR A 44 -5.52 13.55 2.59
N ARG A 45 -6.49 13.47 3.49
CA ARG A 45 -6.56 12.50 4.58
C ARG A 45 -7.97 11.92 4.62
N TYR A 46 -8.09 10.62 4.41
CA TYR A 46 -9.34 9.90 4.62
C TYR A 46 -9.21 9.02 5.85
N GLU A 47 -10.23 9.05 6.71
CA GLU A 47 -10.32 8.19 7.88
C GLU A 47 -11.49 7.23 7.71
N PHE A 48 -11.24 5.95 7.97
CA PHE A 48 -12.25 4.90 7.93
C PHE A 48 -12.26 4.19 9.28
N GLU A 49 -13.43 3.99 9.86
CA GLU A 49 -13.59 3.13 11.04
C GLU A 49 -13.12 1.71 10.70
N LEU A 50 -12.24 1.11 11.52
CA LEU A 50 -11.66 -0.21 11.21
C LEU A 50 -12.73 -1.29 11.06
N GLY A 51 -13.83 -1.21 11.82
CA GLY A 51 -14.96 -2.14 11.73
C GLY A 51 -15.69 -2.11 10.37
N ASP A 52 -15.57 -1.00 9.63
CA ASP A 52 -16.14 -0.83 8.30
C ASP A 52 -15.15 -1.18 7.17
N VAL A 53 -13.95 -1.66 7.50
CA VAL A 53 -12.91 -1.99 6.53
C VAL A 53 -12.73 -3.50 6.44
N ARG A 54 -12.92 -4.06 5.24
CA ARG A 54 -12.53 -5.44 4.96
C ARG A 54 -11.09 -5.47 4.45
N VAL A 55 -10.30 -6.40 4.97
CA VAL A 55 -8.92 -6.62 4.54
C VAL A 55 -8.78 -8.02 3.98
N LYS A 56 -8.07 -8.18 2.86
CA LYS A 56 -7.82 -9.48 2.24
C LYS A 56 -6.43 -9.54 1.64
N TYR A 57 -5.66 -10.55 2.03
CA TYR A 57 -4.43 -10.91 1.34
C TYR A 57 -4.74 -11.59 0.00
N VAL A 58 -4.03 -11.18 -1.05
CA VAL A 58 -4.13 -11.74 -2.40
C VAL A 58 -2.72 -11.94 -2.95
N TYR A 59 -2.44 -13.17 -3.38
CA TYR A 59 -1.26 -13.46 -4.18
C TYR A 59 -1.64 -13.48 -5.67
N VAL A 60 -1.04 -12.59 -6.44
CA VAL A 60 -1.21 -12.55 -7.90
C VAL A 60 -0.05 -13.30 -8.54
N THR A 61 -0.34 -14.49 -9.08
CA THR A 61 0.63 -15.34 -9.78
C THR A 61 1.29 -14.61 -10.94
N LYS A 62 0.49 -13.89 -11.74
CA LYS A 62 0.97 -13.03 -12.83
C LYS A 62 1.73 -11.82 -12.28
N GLY A 63 3.06 -11.88 -12.37
CA GLY A 63 3.96 -10.87 -11.83
C GLY A 63 4.37 -11.08 -10.37
N LYS A 64 4.00 -12.22 -9.76
CA LYS A 64 4.42 -12.64 -8.41
C LYS A 64 4.25 -11.55 -7.36
N ARG A 65 3.08 -10.91 -7.35
CA ARG A 65 2.77 -9.78 -6.45
C ARG A 65 2.03 -10.25 -5.21
N HIS A 66 2.46 -9.76 -4.05
CA HIS A 66 1.79 -9.96 -2.78
C HIS A 66 1.04 -8.67 -2.45
N LEU A 67 -0.30 -8.75 -2.44
CA LEU A 67 -1.16 -7.59 -2.26
C LEU A 67 -1.98 -7.73 -0.98
N LEU A 68 -2.12 -6.63 -0.25
CA LEU A 68 -3.11 -6.48 0.79
C LEU A 68 -4.21 -5.56 0.25
N ASN A 69 -5.37 -6.16 -0.02
CA ASN A 69 -6.53 -5.42 -0.47
C ASN A 69 -7.31 -4.90 0.73
N ILE A 70 -7.47 -3.59 0.77
CA ILE A 70 -8.22 -2.85 1.78
C ILE A 70 -9.47 -2.28 1.11
N MET A 71 -10.62 -2.65 1.65
CA MET A 71 -11.93 -2.40 1.05
C MET A 71 -12.85 -1.76 2.11
N PRO A 72 -12.90 -0.42 2.18
CA PRO A 72 -13.87 0.27 3.01
C PRO A 72 -15.28 0.03 2.47
N ARG A 73 -16.21 -0.41 3.34
CA ARG A 73 -17.59 -0.74 2.96
C ARG A 73 -18.35 0.44 2.35
N LYS A 74 -18.16 1.65 2.89
CA LYS A 74 -18.93 2.84 2.52
C LYS A 74 -18.59 3.39 1.13
N THR A 75 -17.37 3.19 0.64
CA THR A 75 -16.93 3.74 -0.64
C THR A 75 -16.95 2.72 -1.78
N GLY A 76 -16.96 1.42 -1.45
CA GLY A 76 -16.80 0.34 -2.43
C GLY A 76 -15.43 0.30 -3.12
N ARG A 77 -14.53 1.23 -2.79
CA ARG A 77 -13.21 1.35 -3.41
C ARG A 77 -12.27 0.31 -2.83
N THR A 78 -11.59 -0.44 -3.69
CA THR A 78 -10.52 -1.35 -3.27
C THR A 78 -9.17 -0.67 -3.44
N THR A 79 -8.38 -0.68 -2.37
CA THR A 79 -6.98 -0.27 -2.39
C THR A 79 -6.11 -1.50 -2.27
N ALA A 80 -5.23 -1.73 -3.24
CA ALA A 80 -4.23 -2.78 -3.16
C ALA A 80 -2.90 -2.19 -2.71
N ILE A 81 -2.38 -2.65 -1.58
CA ILE A 81 -1.03 -2.32 -1.10
C ILE A 81 -0.10 -3.45 -1.51
N ASN A 82 1.00 -3.14 -2.20
CA ASN A 82 2.05 -4.12 -2.43
C ASN A 82 2.81 -4.37 -1.12
N LEU A 83 2.89 -5.63 -0.71
CA LEU A 83 3.54 -6.06 0.53
C LEU A 83 5.04 -6.28 0.33
N LYS A 84 5.48 -6.56 -0.91
CA LYS A 84 6.89 -6.78 -1.21
C LYS A 84 7.65 -5.46 -1.08
N ALA A 85 8.70 -5.44 -0.24
CA ALA A 85 9.52 -4.26 0.04
C ALA A 85 8.74 -3.05 0.59
N ASN A 86 7.61 -3.29 1.27
CA ASN A 86 6.85 -2.20 1.89
C ASN A 86 7.52 -1.77 3.21
N PRO A 87 7.87 -0.49 3.41
CA PRO A 87 8.52 -0.03 4.64
C PRO A 87 7.60 -0.04 5.87
N HIS A 88 6.28 -0.27 5.69
CA HIS A 88 5.29 -0.21 6.75
C HIS A 88 4.71 -1.59 7.12
N VAL A 89 5.42 -2.69 6.84
CA VAL A 89 4.96 -4.06 7.16
C VAL A 89 4.59 -4.20 8.64
N ALA A 90 5.37 -3.64 9.57
CA ALA A 90 5.05 -3.67 11.00
C ALA A 90 3.66 -3.09 11.32
N ASN A 91 3.31 -1.95 10.70
CA ASN A 91 2.00 -1.33 10.88
C ASN A 91 0.87 -2.19 10.31
N LEU A 92 1.12 -2.84 9.16
CA LEU A 92 0.16 -3.75 8.54
C LEU A 92 -0.05 -5.02 9.36
N VAL A 93 0.98 -5.51 10.06
CA VAL A 93 0.89 -6.64 11.00
C VAL A 93 -0.02 -6.30 12.18
N ALA A 94 0.14 -5.11 12.77
CA ALA A 94 -0.74 -4.65 13.85
C ALA A 94 -2.20 -4.46 13.36
N PHE A 95 -2.37 -3.98 12.13
CA PHE A 95 -3.69 -3.72 11.55
C PHE A 95 -4.46 -4.99 11.15
N ALA A 96 -3.80 -5.89 10.42
CA ALA A 96 -4.44 -7.04 9.79
C ALA A 96 -3.67 -8.35 10.05
N PRO A 97 -3.48 -8.75 11.33
CA PRO A 97 -2.58 -9.84 11.71
C PRO A 97 -2.95 -11.18 11.05
N ALA A 98 -4.25 -11.46 10.89
CA ALA A 98 -4.72 -12.68 10.24
C ALA A 98 -4.35 -12.75 8.75
N GLU A 99 -4.46 -11.64 8.02
CA GLU A 99 -4.11 -11.57 6.60
C GLU A 99 -2.59 -11.53 6.39
N MET A 100 -1.86 -10.85 7.28
CA MET A 100 -0.40 -10.85 7.28
C MET A 100 0.18 -12.22 7.63
N ARG A 101 -0.49 -13.01 8.48
CA ARG A 101 -0.14 -14.42 8.69
C ARG A 101 -0.27 -15.25 7.40
N LYS A 102 -1.35 -15.08 6.63
CA LYS A 102 -1.50 -15.76 5.32
C LYS A 102 -0.41 -15.35 4.34
N TYR A 103 -0.02 -14.08 4.35
CA TYR A 103 1.11 -13.60 3.57
C TYR A 103 2.42 -14.31 3.97
N ALA A 104 2.73 -14.35 5.28
CA ALA A 104 3.91 -15.03 5.80
C ALA A 104 3.94 -16.52 5.46
N GLN A 105 2.79 -17.20 5.58
CA GLN A 105 2.64 -18.61 5.17
C GLN A 105 2.94 -18.78 3.68
N LYS A 106 2.43 -17.87 2.85
CA LYS A 106 2.67 -17.94 1.40
C LYS A 106 4.12 -17.69 1.01
N LEU A 107 4.83 -16.85 1.75
CA LEU A 107 6.28 -16.68 1.57
C LEU A 107 7.03 -17.97 1.94
N ALA A 108 6.70 -18.56 3.09
CA ALA A 108 7.29 -19.82 3.54
C ALA A 108 7.06 -20.97 2.56
N GLU A 109 5.83 -21.15 2.05
CA GLU A 109 5.48 -22.14 1.02
C GLU A 109 6.33 -22.00 -0.25
N ARG A 110 6.76 -20.77 -0.57
CA ARG A 110 7.50 -20.46 -1.79
C ARG A 110 9.01 -20.44 -1.58
N GLY A 111 9.49 -20.59 -0.34
CA GLY A 111 10.88 -20.40 0.03
C GLY A 111 11.36 -18.96 -0.16
N ASP A 112 10.44 -17.99 -0.17
CA ASP A 112 10.78 -16.57 -0.24
C ASP A 112 11.22 -16.07 1.16
N GLU A 113 12.07 -15.03 1.20
CA GLU A 113 12.51 -14.41 2.45
C GLU A 113 11.31 -13.86 3.24
N ILE A 114 11.29 -14.14 4.55
CA ILE A 114 10.22 -13.74 5.46
C ILE A 114 10.71 -12.53 6.26
N PRO A 115 10.06 -11.35 6.13
CA PRO A 115 10.37 -10.19 6.95
C PRO A 115 10.37 -10.53 8.45
N PRO A 116 11.31 -10.00 9.24
CA PRO A 116 11.40 -10.31 10.68
C PRO A 116 10.12 -9.94 11.44
N GLU A 117 9.41 -8.91 10.98
CA GLU A 117 8.11 -8.49 11.51
C GLU A 117 7.00 -9.53 11.28
N LEU A 118 7.21 -10.51 10.40
CA LEU A 118 6.25 -11.59 10.12
C LEU A 118 6.65 -12.93 10.73
N ALA A 119 7.94 -13.10 11.10
CA ALA A 119 8.46 -14.35 11.63
C ALA A 119 7.72 -14.81 12.89
N HIS A 120 7.31 -13.87 13.75
CA HIS A 120 6.56 -14.19 14.96
C HIS A 120 5.11 -14.68 14.69
N LEU A 121 4.52 -14.32 13.54
CA LEU A 121 3.15 -14.72 13.17
C LEU A 121 3.05 -16.19 12.73
N LEU A 122 4.18 -16.79 12.37
CA LEU A 122 4.29 -18.19 11.93
C LEU A 122 4.47 -19.18 13.08
N ARG A 123 4.78 -18.68 14.27
CA ARG A 123 4.80 -19.53 15.46
C ARG A 123 3.37 -19.96 15.78
N PRO A 124 3.10 -21.25 15.99
CA PRO A 124 1.84 -21.65 16.60
C PRO A 124 1.73 -20.91 17.93
N SER A 125 0.61 -20.21 18.15
CA SER A 125 0.32 -19.64 19.47
C SER A 125 0.39 -20.81 20.45
N ALA A 126 1.31 -20.74 21.42
CA ALA A 126 1.30 -21.69 22.52
C ALA A 126 -0.08 -21.58 23.18
N THR A 127 -0.95 -22.52 22.86
CA THR A 127 -2.22 -22.71 23.55
C THR A 127 -1.82 -23.05 24.99
N SER A 128 -2.10 -22.14 25.92
CA SER A 128 -2.20 -22.51 27.33
C SER A 128 -3.20 -23.65 27.42
N ASN A 129 -2.75 -24.77 28.00
CA ASN A 129 -3.65 -25.76 28.60
C ASN A 129 -4.45 -25.11 29.73
#